data_AF-A0A441YQN1-F1
#
_entry.id   AF-A0A441YQN1-F1
#
_cell.length_a   1.000
_cell.length_b   1.000
_cell.length_c   1.000
_cell.angle_alpha   90.00
_cell.angle_beta   90.00
_cell.angle_gamma   90.00
#
_symmetry.space_group_name_H-M   'P 1'
#
loop_
_entity.id
_entity.type
_entity.pdbx_description
1 polymer ?
#
loop_
_entity_poly.entity_id
_entity_poly.type
_entity_poly.pdbx_seq_one_letter_code
_entity_poly.pdbx_strand_id
1 'polypeptide(L)'
;MTSNDRPRAIADVSSGTILATVTIAVPPERVFHALTAEDQIPLWWGSDEQYRTTRHIADVRPGGAWRSEGKGADGEEFHVQGEYLEVDPPHRLVMTWKAPWDGDNVTTVVYMLEAVEAGTRLTLRHQGFGARKESCRAHGSGWEHVLGWLGDFLTSEGDDKPQAVFHCRLIPPRPDFAFTMTAAEEALMKQHSDYLHRKLAEGRVLLFGPVADPAGPWGLGIVRAEDEQGARELTEADPAVRSGLGFRYEILPLITAVT
;
A
#
# COMPACT_ATOMS: atom_id res chain seq x y z
N MET A 1 -10.38 -3.46 3.83
CA MET A 1 -9.98 -2.04 3.99
C MET A 1 -9.61 -1.81 5.44
N THR A 2 -8.38 -2.13 5.81
CA THR A 2 -7.77 -1.70 7.08
C THR A 2 -7.47 -0.21 6.93
N SER A 3 -8.41 0.63 7.37
CA SER A 3 -8.28 2.09 7.27
C SER A 3 -7.14 2.55 8.18
N ASN A 4 -6.15 3.23 7.60
CA ASN A 4 -5.20 4.03 8.35
C ASN A 4 -5.98 5.10 9.13
N ASP A 5 -5.59 5.40 10.37
CA ASP A 5 -6.02 6.67 10.96
C ASP A 5 -5.33 7.80 10.20
N ARG A 6 -6.06 8.87 9.88
CA ARG A 6 -5.46 10.04 9.21
C ARG A 6 -4.32 10.59 10.08
N PRO A 7 -3.11 10.82 9.53
CA PRO A 7 -2.02 11.44 10.28
C PRO A 7 -2.45 12.75 10.90
N ARG A 8 -1.95 13.03 12.10
CA ARG A 8 -2.17 14.30 12.80
C ARG A 8 -0.86 14.85 13.29
N ALA A 9 -0.62 16.14 13.09
CA ALA A 9 0.51 16.84 13.66
C ALA A 9 0.08 18.12 14.39
N ILE A 10 0.76 18.41 15.50
CA ILE A 10 0.58 19.63 16.28
C ILE A 10 1.94 20.27 16.46
N ALA A 11 2.09 21.51 15.98
CA ALA A 11 3.27 22.34 16.21
C ALA A 11 3.04 23.25 17.42
N ASP A 12 3.68 22.94 18.54
CA ASP A 12 3.83 23.88 19.65
C ASP A 12 4.98 24.84 19.36
N VAL A 13 4.64 25.94 18.69
CA VAL A 13 5.57 27.01 18.34
C VAL A 13 6.09 27.79 19.55
N SER A 14 5.52 27.58 20.75
CA SER A 14 6.03 28.22 21.97
C SER A 14 7.23 27.47 22.54
N SER A 15 7.21 26.13 22.49
CA SER A 15 8.34 25.26 22.88
C SER A 15 9.26 24.87 21.73
N GLY A 16 8.87 25.18 20.48
CA GLY A 16 9.64 24.80 19.30
C GLY A 16 9.67 23.28 19.10
N THR A 17 8.53 22.63 19.35
CA THR A 17 8.35 21.19 19.28
C THR A 17 7.11 20.84 18.44
N ILE A 18 7.24 19.80 17.63
CA ILE A 18 6.15 19.18 16.87
C ILE A 18 5.93 17.79 17.43
N LEU A 19 4.67 17.42 17.61
CA LEU A 19 4.23 16.07 17.87
C LEU A 19 3.33 15.62 16.73
N ALA A 20 3.62 14.47 16.13
CA ALA A 20 2.79 13.86 15.11
C ALA A 20 2.54 12.39 15.41
N THR A 21 1.41 11.86 14.93
CA THR A 21 1.06 10.46 15.10
C THR A 21 0.22 9.92 13.96
N VAL A 22 0.38 8.64 13.68
CA VAL A 22 -0.41 7.84 12.75
C VAL A 22 -0.44 6.38 13.22
N THR A 23 -1.53 5.67 12.97
CA THR A 23 -1.61 4.21 13.18
C THR A 23 -1.59 3.54 11.82
N ILE A 24 -0.58 2.69 11.54
CA ILE A 24 -0.34 2.01 10.26
C ILE A 24 -0.58 0.51 10.38
N ALA A 25 -1.35 -0.07 9.46
CA ALA A 25 -1.79 -1.46 9.47
C ALA A 25 -0.71 -2.49 9.06
N VAL A 26 0.52 -2.31 9.55
CA VAL A 26 1.64 -3.25 9.36
C VAL A 26 2.44 -3.40 10.67
N PRO A 27 3.25 -4.46 10.84
CA PRO A 27 4.10 -4.65 12.03
C PRO A 27 5.19 -3.57 12.17
N PRO A 28 5.65 -3.26 13.41
CA PRO A 28 6.66 -2.21 13.65
C PRO A 28 7.95 -2.42 12.87
N GLU A 29 8.37 -3.66 12.64
CA GLU A 29 9.57 -4.02 11.88
C GLU A 29 9.50 -3.51 10.44
N ARG A 30 8.32 -3.59 9.81
CA ARG A 30 8.11 -3.10 8.43
C ARG A 30 8.16 -1.57 8.38
N VAL A 31 7.55 -0.90 9.36
CA VAL A 31 7.61 0.57 9.49
C VAL A 31 9.05 1.02 9.69
N PHE A 32 9.77 0.38 10.62
CA PHE A 32 11.17 0.69 10.90
C PHE A 32 12.04 0.52 9.64
N HIS A 33 11.87 -0.59 8.92
CA HIS A 33 12.57 -0.82 7.65
C HIS A 33 12.30 0.29 6.62
N ALA A 34 11.05 0.73 6.45
CA ALA A 34 10.72 1.83 5.54
C ALA A 34 11.35 3.18 5.94
N LEU A 35 11.61 3.39 7.24
CA LEU A 35 12.23 4.61 7.76
C LEU A 35 13.76 4.63 7.67
N THR A 36 14.41 3.48 7.43
CA THR A 36 15.88 3.38 7.48
C THR A 36 16.53 2.85 6.22
N ALA A 37 15.83 2.06 5.41
CA ALA A 37 16.44 1.40 4.26
C ALA A 37 16.58 2.37 3.06
N GLU A 38 17.78 2.38 2.46
CA GLU A 38 18.14 3.26 1.34
C GLU A 38 17.26 3.06 0.10
N ASP A 39 16.83 1.82 -0.14
CA ASP A 39 15.96 1.44 -1.26
C ASP A 39 14.48 1.70 -1.00
N GLN A 40 14.10 2.05 0.24
CA GLN A 40 12.71 2.26 0.64
C GLN A 40 12.31 3.73 0.64
N ILE A 41 13.14 4.61 1.22
CA ILE A 41 12.80 6.03 1.38
C ILE A 41 12.41 6.73 0.07
N PRO A 42 13.13 6.55 -1.06
CA PRO A 42 12.76 7.19 -2.33
C PRO A 42 11.39 6.75 -2.89
N LEU A 43 10.87 5.60 -2.46
CA LEU A 43 9.59 5.07 -2.94
C LEU A 43 8.40 5.84 -2.35
N TRP A 44 8.50 6.32 -1.12
CA TRP A 44 7.37 6.87 -0.38
C TRP A 44 7.55 8.30 0.10
N TRP A 45 8.78 8.80 0.28
CA TRP A 45 9.00 10.13 0.84
C TRP A 45 8.81 11.21 -0.23
N GLY A 46 7.55 11.59 -0.44
CA GLY A 46 7.17 12.67 -1.34
C GLY A 46 6.05 12.33 -2.32
N SER A 47 5.63 13.33 -3.07
CA SER A 47 4.73 13.22 -4.21
C SER A 47 5.17 14.14 -5.35
N ASP A 48 4.87 13.77 -6.59
CA ASP A 48 5.29 14.53 -7.79
C ASP A 48 4.66 15.94 -7.83
N GLU A 49 3.51 16.13 -7.16
CA GLU A 49 2.83 17.42 -7.04
C GLU A 49 3.47 18.37 -6.01
N GLN A 50 4.38 17.89 -5.16
CA GLN A 50 4.99 18.70 -4.09
C GLN A 50 6.51 18.64 -4.16
N TYR A 51 7.08 17.52 -3.70
CA TYR A 51 8.49 17.20 -3.80
C TYR A 51 8.65 15.70 -3.66
N ARG A 52 9.72 15.14 -4.21
CA ARG A 52 10.04 13.72 -4.08
C ARG A 52 11.51 13.52 -3.74
N THR A 53 11.78 12.68 -2.74
CA THR A 53 13.12 12.15 -2.49
C THR A 53 13.52 11.22 -3.63
N THR A 54 14.65 11.50 -4.26
CA THR A 54 15.18 10.74 -5.40
C THR A 54 16.30 9.80 -4.99
N ARG A 55 16.97 10.08 -3.86
CA ARG A 55 18.06 9.28 -3.34
C ARG A 55 18.15 9.40 -1.83
N HIS A 56 18.45 8.29 -1.17
CA HIS A 56 18.78 8.25 0.25
C HIS A 56 20.05 7.43 0.45
N ILE A 57 20.96 7.92 1.29
CA ILE A 57 22.18 7.21 1.71
C ILE A 57 22.26 7.30 3.23
N ALA A 58 22.48 6.18 3.91
CA ALA A 58 22.42 6.10 5.35
C ALA A 58 23.35 5.01 5.94
N ASP A 59 24.18 5.41 6.90
CA ASP A 59 24.90 4.50 7.79
C ASP A 59 24.05 4.28 9.05
N VAL A 60 23.13 3.30 9.03
CA VAL A 60 22.09 3.10 10.06
C VAL A 60 22.67 2.49 11.35
N ARG A 61 23.39 3.30 12.10
CA ARG A 61 23.92 3.00 13.44
C ARG A 61 24.11 4.30 14.22
N PRO A 62 24.18 4.27 15.56
CA PRO A 62 24.52 5.46 16.34
C PRO A 62 25.84 6.09 15.86
N GLY A 63 25.80 7.40 15.61
CA GLY A 63 26.89 8.20 15.04
C GLY A 63 27.08 8.06 13.52
N GLY A 64 26.25 7.27 12.83
CA GLY A 64 26.28 7.16 11.38
C GLY A 64 25.58 8.34 10.70
N ALA A 65 26.12 8.79 9.58
CA ALA A 65 25.57 9.91 8.81
C ALA A 65 24.48 9.45 7.83
N TRP A 66 23.54 10.33 7.54
CA TRP A 66 22.53 10.13 6.49
C TRP A 66 22.34 11.38 5.65
N ARG A 67 21.94 11.18 4.39
CA ARG A 67 21.62 12.24 3.43
C ARG A 67 20.49 11.81 2.51
N SER A 68 19.49 12.67 2.37
CA SER A 68 18.42 12.55 1.38
C SER A 68 18.55 13.66 0.34
N GLU A 69 18.44 13.30 -0.93
CA GLU A 69 18.36 14.22 -2.06
C GLU A 69 16.95 14.16 -2.64
N GLY A 70 16.43 15.29 -3.11
CA GLY A 70 15.09 15.35 -3.66
C GLY A 70 14.91 16.48 -4.65
N LYS A 71 13.74 16.49 -5.28
CA LYS A 71 13.35 17.47 -6.29
C LYS A 71 11.99 18.05 -5.94
N GLY A 72 11.86 19.38 -5.99
CA GLY A 72 10.58 20.08 -5.83
C GLY A 72 9.71 19.99 -7.09
N ALA A 73 8.43 20.37 -6.96
CA ALA A 73 7.49 20.43 -8.08
C ALA A 73 7.89 21.48 -9.15
N ASP A 74 8.67 22.49 -8.75
CA ASP A 74 9.33 23.46 -9.64
C ASP A 74 10.53 22.87 -10.40
N GLY A 75 10.96 21.67 -10.02
CA GLY A 75 12.09 20.97 -10.58
C GLY A 75 13.44 21.31 -9.94
N GLU A 76 13.46 22.18 -8.93
CA GLU A 76 14.68 22.53 -8.20
C GLU A 76 15.12 21.38 -7.29
N GLU A 77 16.43 21.14 -7.23
CA GLU A 77 17.01 20.11 -6.39
C GLU A 77 17.26 20.61 -4.96
N PHE A 78 17.01 19.76 -3.97
CA PHE A 78 17.33 20.02 -2.58
C PHE A 78 17.95 18.79 -1.93
N HIS A 79 18.54 18.99 -0.74
CA HIS A 79 19.00 17.90 0.08
C HIS A 79 18.75 18.19 1.56
N VAL A 80 18.60 17.14 2.35
CA VAL A 80 18.54 17.20 3.82
C VAL A 80 19.52 16.18 4.35
N GLN A 81 20.15 16.46 5.48
CA GLN A 81 21.14 15.55 6.06
C GLN A 81 21.11 15.56 7.58
N GLY A 82 21.78 14.58 8.17
CA GLY A 82 21.96 14.50 9.61
C GLY A 82 22.77 13.28 10.03
N GLU A 83 22.63 12.93 11.29
CA GLU A 83 23.31 11.83 11.96
C GLU A 83 22.31 11.05 12.82
N TYR A 84 22.41 9.73 12.84
CA TYR A 84 21.64 8.89 13.75
C TYR A 84 22.22 9.00 15.17
N LEU A 85 21.39 9.41 16.11
CA LEU A 85 21.76 9.52 17.53
C LEU A 85 21.45 8.22 18.29
N GLU A 86 20.37 7.53 17.92
CA GLU A 86 19.91 6.29 18.55
C GLU A 86 19.21 5.43 17.49
N VAL A 87 19.53 4.13 17.46
CA VAL A 87 18.93 3.15 16.55
C VAL A 87 18.61 1.91 17.39
N ASP A 88 17.33 1.69 17.69
CA ASP A 88 16.82 0.56 18.49
C ASP A 88 15.66 -0.11 17.74
N PRO A 89 15.95 -1.01 16.78
CA PRO A 89 14.92 -1.65 15.98
C PRO A 89 14.07 -2.65 16.79
N PRO A 90 12.76 -2.74 16.54
CA PRO A 90 11.95 -1.88 15.68
C PRO A 90 11.34 -0.68 16.42
N HIS A 91 11.71 -0.40 17.67
CA HIS A 91 10.94 0.45 18.58
C HIS A 91 11.23 1.94 18.44
N ARG A 92 12.47 2.32 18.11
CA ARG A 92 12.91 3.70 18.26
C ARG A 92 14.05 4.10 17.33
N LEU A 93 13.90 5.28 16.72
CA LEU A 93 14.90 5.91 15.87
C LEU A 93 15.04 7.38 16.26
N VAL A 94 16.26 7.83 16.53
CA VAL A 94 16.55 9.24 16.80
C VAL A 94 17.61 9.72 15.83
N MET A 95 17.37 10.85 15.17
CA MET A 95 18.30 11.44 14.23
C MET A 95 18.28 12.96 14.28
N THR A 96 19.42 13.58 13.97
CA THR A 96 19.46 15.01 13.69
C THR A 96 18.88 15.30 12.31
N TRP A 97 18.44 16.54 12.11
CA TRP A 97 17.84 17.00 10.87
C TRP A 97 18.39 18.39 10.55
N LYS A 98 19.11 18.51 9.44
CA LYS A 98 19.63 19.78 8.91
C LYS A 98 19.10 19.99 7.51
N ALA A 99 18.20 20.96 7.38
CA ALA A 99 17.62 21.35 6.12
C ALA A 99 18.21 22.69 5.63
N PRO A 100 18.54 22.82 4.33
CA PRO A 100 19.24 24.00 3.80
C PRO A 100 18.40 25.28 3.91
N TRP A 101 17.07 25.16 3.89
CA TRP A 101 16.15 26.29 4.05
C TRP A 101 16.04 26.80 5.49
N ASP A 102 16.58 26.09 6.49
CA ASP A 102 16.60 26.55 7.90
C ASP A 102 17.99 27.06 8.35
N GLY A 103 18.88 27.33 7.39
CA GLY A 103 20.24 27.82 7.63
C GLY A 103 21.09 26.81 8.42
N ASP A 104 21.73 27.28 9.49
CA ASP A 104 22.57 26.43 10.36
C ASP A 104 21.82 25.70 11.47
N ASN A 105 20.48 25.74 11.46
CA ASN A 105 19.69 25.07 12.47
C ASN A 105 19.81 23.54 12.33
N VAL A 106 20.09 22.87 13.45
CA VAL A 106 20.09 21.41 13.53
C VAL A 106 19.06 21.01 14.58
N THR A 107 18.02 20.34 14.12
CA THR A 107 16.91 19.86 14.95
C THR A 107 17.04 18.35 15.19
N THR A 108 16.19 17.80 16.05
CA THR A 108 16.16 16.36 16.34
C THR A 108 14.79 15.80 16.01
N VAL A 109 14.75 14.68 15.29
CA VAL A 109 13.53 13.88 15.03
C VAL A 109 13.64 12.58 15.84
N VAL A 110 12.57 12.25 16.55
CA VAL A 110 12.41 11.01 17.31
C VAL A 110 11.20 10.28 16.78
N TYR A 111 11.40 9.07 16.27
CA TYR A 111 10.34 8.12 15.95
C TYR A 111 10.22 7.10 17.09
N MET A 112 8.99 6.84 17.51
CA MET A 112 8.63 5.80 18.47
C MET A 112 7.56 4.92 17.84
N LEU A 113 7.81 3.61 17.78
CA LEU A 113 6.95 2.63 17.14
C LEU A 113 6.44 1.66 18.21
N GLU A 114 5.12 1.65 18.39
CA GLU A 114 4.45 0.78 19.36
C GLU A 114 3.51 -0.18 18.62
N ALA A 115 3.63 -1.48 18.91
CA ALA A 115 2.67 -2.46 18.43
C ALA A 115 1.30 -2.23 19.10
N VAL A 116 0.26 -2.17 18.29
CA VAL A 116 -1.14 -2.03 18.70
C VAL A 116 -1.99 -3.04 17.94
N GLU A 117 -3.22 -3.30 18.40
CA GLU A 117 -4.12 -4.28 17.74
C GLU A 117 -4.30 -4.01 16.23
N ALA A 118 -4.36 -2.74 15.84
CA ALA A 118 -4.53 -2.30 14.45
C ALA A 118 -3.22 -2.23 13.65
N GLY A 119 -2.08 -2.66 14.17
CA GLY A 119 -0.76 -2.61 13.52
C GLY A 119 0.28 -1.86 14.36
N THR A 120 0.79 -0.74 13.86
CA THR A 120 1.82 0.07 14.52
C THR A 120 1.32 1.47 14.77
N ARG A 121 1.38 1.94 16.01
CA ARG A 121 1.27 3.36 16.32
C ARG A 121 2.64 4.01 16.21
N LEU A 122 2.81 4.85 15.20
CA LEU A 122 3.97 5.71 15.05
C LEU A 122 3.70 7.04 15.77
N THR A 123 4.59 7.40 16.69
CA THR A 123 4.65 8.74 17.28
C THR A 123 5.97 9.40 16.89
N LEU A 124 5.86 10.59 16.33
CA LEU A 124 6.99 11.42 15.92
C LEU A 124 7.07 12.65 16.82
N ARG A 125 8.28 12.95 17.30
CA ARG A 125 8.59 14.21 17.97
C ARG A 125 9.73 14.90 17.25
N HIS A 126 9.50 16.13 16.81
CA HIS A 126 10.52 16.95 16.16
C HIS A 126 10.76 18.24 16.96
N GLN A 127 11.98 18.47 17.41
CA GLN A 127 12.30 19.54 18.36
C GLN A 127 13.62 20.25 18.01
N GLY A 128 13.83 21.42 18.60
CA GLY A 128 15.03 22.23 18.41
C GLY A 128 14.82 23.49 17.57
N PHE A 129 13.57 23.89 17.32
CA PHE A 129 13.27 25.10 16.54
C PHE A 129 13.54 26.40 17.29
N GLY A 130 13.56 26.39 18.63
CA GLY A 130 13.78 27.58 19.45
C GLY A 130 12.83 28.73 19.05
N ALA A 131 13.39 29.90 18.72
CA ALA A 131 12.62 31.07 18.30
C ALA A 131 12.05 30.99 16.87
N ARG A 132 12.36 29.95 16.09
CA ARG A 132 11.98 29.80 14.67
C ARG A 132 10.54 29.29 14.51
N LYS A 133 9.57 30.09 14.93
CA LYS A 133 8.14 29.72 14.97
C LYS A 133 7.57 29.34 13.61
N GLU A 134 7.98 30.05 12.55
CA GLU A 134 7.52 29.79 11.18
C GLU A 134 8.06 28.44 10.66
N SER A 135 9.36 28.16 10.87
CA SER A 135 9.97 26.86 10.54
C SER A 135 9.27 25.72 11.29
N CYS A 136 9.03 25.88 12.59
CA CYS A 136 8.30 24.89 13.40
C CYS A 136 6.88 24.62 12.87
N ARG A 137 6.15 25.67 12.46
CA ARG A 137 4.81 25.54 11.89
C ARG A 137 4.84 24.84 10.53
N ALA A 138 5.75 25.25 9.64
CA ALA A 138 5.88 24.68 8.31
C ALA A 138 6.25 23.19 8.34
N HIS A 139 7.23 22.79 9.18
CA HIS A 139 7.57 21.38 9.37
C HIS A 139 6.41 20.59 9.98
N GLY A 140 5.61 21.21 10.87
CA GLY A 140 4.40 20.59 11.43
C GLY A 140 3.42 20.15 10.34
N SER A 141 3.07 21.06 9.43
CA SER A 141 2.23 20.74 8.27
C SER A 141 2.90 19.72 7.33
N GLY A 142 4.22 19.78 7.18
CA GLY A 142 4.98 18.82 6.38
C GLY A 142 4.86 17.39 6.91
N TRP A 143 4.95 17.20 8.23
CA TRP A 143 4.89 15.86 8.84
C TRP A 143 3.54 15.16 8.64
N GLU A 144 2.42 15.89 8.53
CA GLU A 144 1.13 15.25 8.20
C GLU A 144 1.16 14.60 6.81
N HIS A 145 1.76 15.27 5.83
CA HIS A 145 1.92 14.74 4.48
C HIS A 145 2.88 13.55 4.45
N VAL A 146 4.05 13.70 5.09
CA VAL A 146 5.09 12.67 5.12
C VAL A 146 4.58 11.38 5.76
N LEU A 147 3.88 11.47 6.90
CA LEU A 147 3.30 10.29 7.54
C LEU A 147 2.12 9.71 6.74
N GLY A 148 1.42 10.53 5.95
CA GLY A 148 0.41 10.08 5.01
C GLY A 148 1.01 9.21 3.91
N TRP A 149 2.03 9.71 3.23
CA TRP A 149 2.71 8.97 2.17
C TRP A 149 3.34 7.66 2.67
N LEU A 150 3.92 7.66 3.88
CA LEU A 150 4.43 6.43 4.51
C LEU A 150 3.32 5.41 4.73
N GLY A 151 2.18 5.85 5.27
CA GLY A 151 1.02 4.98 5.51
C GLY A 151 0.46 4.40 4.22
N ASP A 152 0.31 5.23 3.19
CA ASP A 152 -0.20 4.80 1.88
C ASP A 152 0.74 3.79 1.23
N PHE A 153 2.05 4.04 1.23
CA PHE A 153 3.06 3.11 0.71
C PHE A 153 3.05 1.76 1.45
N LEU A 154 3.04 1.78 2.77
CA LEU A 154 3.09 0.56 3.58
C LEU A 154 1.81 -0.28 3.49
N THR A 155 0.67 0.37 3.21
CA THR A 155 -0.61 -0.33 3.04
C THR A 155 -0.84 -0.75 1.59
N SER A 156 -0.29 -0.04 0.60
CA SER A 156 -0.33 -0.44 -0.81
C SER A 156 0.65 -1.56 -1.15
N GLU A 157 1.80 -1.67 -0.47
CA GLU A 157 2.68 -2.84 -0.59
C GLU A 157 2.02 -4.14 -0.09
N GLY A 158 1.07 -4.05 0.84
CA GLY A 158 0.25 -5.18 1.25
C GLY A 158 -0.64 -5.71 0.12
N ASP A 159 -0.94 -4.88 -0.88
CA ASP A 159 -1.65 -5.23 -2.12
C ASP A 159 -0.71 -5.72 -3.24
N ASP A 160 0.62 -5.54 -3.09
CA ASP A 160 1.65 -5.81 -4.12
C ASP A 160 2.48 -7.07 -3.83
N LYS A 161 1.92 -8.07 -3.12
CA LYS A 161 2.43 -9.43 -3.30
C LYS A 161 2.33 -9.78 -4.78
N PRO A 162 3.34 -10.44 -5.40
CA PRO A 162 3.25 -10.86 -6.78
C PRO A 162 2.02 -11.74 -6.96
N GLN A 163 0.97 -11.18 -7.55
CA GLN A 163 -0.29 -11.88 -7.70
C GLN A 163 -0.18 -12.76 -8.94
N ALA A 164 -0.36 -14.06 -8.74
CA ALA A 164 -0.47 -15.00 -9.84
C ALA A 164 -1.77 -14.73 -10.61
N VAL A 165 -1.72 -15.00 -11.93
CA VAL A 165 -2.87 -14.91 -12.80
C VAL A 165 -3.34 -16.32 -13.12
N PHE A 166 -4.64 -16.56 -13.02
CA PHE A 166 -5.26 -17.87 -13.24
C PHE A 166 -6.27 -17.79 -14.37
N HIS A 167 -6.23 -18.79 -15.25
CA HIS A 167 -7.28 -19.09 -16.21
C HIS A 167 -8.33 -19.96 -15.51
N CYS A 168 -9.50 -19.38 -15.28
CA CYS A 168 -10.64 -20.05 -14.66
C CYS A 168 -11.69 -20.34 -15.74
N ARG A 169 -11.91 -21.62 -16.03
CA ARG A 169 -12.94 -22.10 -16.97
C ARG A 169 -14.15 -22.59 -16.20
N LEU A 170 -15.25 -21.86 -16.27
CA LEU A 170 -16.55 -22.30 -15.77
C LEU A 170 -17.18 -23.28 -16.76
N ILE A 171 -17.30 -24.54 -16.35
CA ILE A 171 -17.91 -25.61 -17.13
C ILE A 171 -19.38 -25.71 -16.73
N PRO A 172 -20.33 -25.51 -17.67
CA PRO A 172 -21.75 -25.65 -17.40
C PRO A 172 -22.14 -27.12 -17.15
N PRO A 173 -23.33 -27.38 -16.56
CA PRO A 173 -23.77 -28.74 -16.25
C PRO A 173 -24.08 -29.58 -17.49
N ARG A 174 -24.33 -28.96 -18.65
CA ARG A 174 -24.58 -29.62 -19.94
C ARG A 174 -24.02 -28.82 -21.12
N PRO A 175 -23.60 -29.46 -22.22
CA PRO A 175 -22.97 -28.77 -23.37
C PRO A 175 -23.85 -27.76 -24.09
N ASP A 176 -25.17 -27.98 -24.10
CA ASP A 176 -26.16 -27.12 -24.72
C ASP A 176 -26.78 -26.10 -23.74
N PHE A 177 -26.22 -25.97 -22.53
CA PHE A 177 -26.77 -25.13 -21.46
C PHE A 177 -27.05 -23.71 -21.93
N ALA A 178 -26.09 -23.06 -22.61
CA ALA A 178 -26.23 -21.68 -23.08
C ALA A 178 -27.38 -21.47 -24.08
N PHE A 179 -27.89 -22.54 -24.70
CA PHE A 179 -28.99 -22.49 -25.66
C PHE A 179 -30.31 -23.02 -25.09
N THR A 180 -30.28 -23.62 -23.90
CA THR A 180 -31.41 -24.36 -23.29
C THR A 180 -31.70 -23.92 -21.85
N MET A 181 -31.29 -22.71 -21.48
CA MET A 181 -31.53 -22.19 -20.13
C MET A 181 -33.02 -22.05 -19.85
N THR A 182 -33.44 -22.55 -18.68
CA THR A 182 -34.71 -22.19 -18.09
C THR A 182 -34.66 -20.77 -17.53
N ALA A 183 -35.81 -20.15 -17.27
CA ALA A 183 -35.87 -18.82 -16.64
C ALA A 183 -35.14 -18.76 -15.28
N ALA A 184 -35.13 -19.86 -14.52
CA ALA A 184 -34.39 -19.95 -13.26
C ALA A 184 -32.86 -19.98 -13.51
N GLU A 185 -32.41 -20.69 -14.54
CA GLU A 185 -30.99 -20.74 -14.94
C GLU A 185 -30.53 -19.40 -15.52
N GLU A 186 -31.36 -18.69 -16.29
CA GLU A 186 -31.07 -17.33 -16.76
C GLU A 186 -30.90 -16.35 -15.57
N ALA A 187 -31.79 -16.43 -14.58
CA ALA A 187 -31.68 -15.61 -13.38
C ALA A 187 -30.40 -15.93 -12.58
N LEU A 188 -30.00 -17.20 -12.51
CA LEU A 188 -28.74 -17.61 -11.91
C LEU A 188 -27.53 -17.05 -12.67
N MET A 189 -27.53 -17.13 -14.01
CA MET A 189 -26.44 -16.58 -14.83
C MET A 189 -26.35 -15.05 -14.70
N LYS A 190 -27.47 -14.36 -14.46
CA LYS A 190 -27.44 -12.94 -14.08
C LYS A 190 -26.73 -12.72 -12.75
N GLN A 191 -27.02 -13.50 -11.71
CA GLN A 191 -26.35 -13.40 -10.41
C GLN A 191 -24.84 -13.68 -10.52
N HIS A 192 -24.48 -14.69 -11.30
CA HIS A 192 -23.09 -14.99 -11.66
C HIS A 192 -22.41 -13.78 -12.34
N SER A 193 -23.05 -13.19 -13.35
CA SER A 193 -22.52 -12.00 -14.05
C SER A 193 -22.39 -10.80 -13.11
N ASP A 194 -23.37 -10.54 -12.24
CA ASP A 194 -23.33 -9.47 -11.25
C ASP A 194 -22.20 -9.70 -10.22
N TYR A 195 -21.92 -10.96 -9.87
CA TYR A 195 -20.78 -11.33 -9.01
C TYR A 195 -19.45 -11.04 -9.70
N LEU A 196 -19.26 -11.48 -10.94
CA LEU A 196 -18.01 -11.27 -11.68
C LEU A 196 -17.76 -9.79 -11.99
N HIS A 197 -18.79 -9.00 -12.28
CA HIS A 197 -18.65 -7.55 -12.42
C HIS A 197 -18.15 -6.87 -11.13
N ARG A 198 -18.62 -7.32 -9.94
CA ARG A 198 -18.09 -6.81 -8.67
C ARG A 198 -16.63 -7.20 -8.50
N LYS A 199 -16.25 -8.44 -8.83
CA LYS A 199 -14.85 -8.87 -8.76
C LYS A 199 -13.93 -8.20 -9.77
N LEU A 200 -14.47 -7.80 -10.92
CA LEU A 200 -13.78 -6.94 -11.89
C LEU A 200 -13.53 -5.54 -11.30
N ALA A 201 -14.54 -4.93 -10.66
CA ALA A 201 -14.39 -3.62 -10.00
C ALA A 201 -13.42 -3.65 -8.79
N GLU A 202 -13.31 -4.79 -8.12
CA GLU A 202 -12.33 -5.05 -7.04
C GLU A 202 -10.92 -5.35 -7.58
N GLY A 203 -10.70 -5.44 -8.90
CA GLY A 203 -9.42 -5.79 -9.51
C GLY A 203 -9.02 -7.27 -9.37
N ARG A 204 -9.90 -8.12 -8.82
CA ARG A 204 -9.66 -9.57 -8.62
C ARG A 204 -9.95 -10.39 -9.86
N VAL A 205 -10.78 -9.90 -10.77
CA VAL A 205 -10.99 -10.44 -12.12
C VAL A 205 -10.47 -9.41 -13.11
N LEU A 206 -9.65 -9.82 -14.07
CA LEU A 206 -9.10 -8.92 -15.10
C LEU A 206 -9.98 -8.89 -16.36
N LEU A 207 -10.62 -10.03 -16.67
CA LEU A 207 -11.49 -10.23 -17.81
C LEU A 207 -12.41 -11.41 -17.52
N PHE A 208 -13.66 -11.36 -17.98
CA PHE A 208 -14.51 -12.54 -18.04
C PHE A 208 -15.50 -12.48 -19.19
N GLY A 209 -16.05 -13.63 -19.58
CA GLY A 209 -17.10 -13.70 -20.60
C GLY A 209 -17.32 -15.12 -21.14
N PRO A 210 -18.41 -15.35 -21.90
CA PRO A 210 -18.65 -16.64 -22.54
C PRO A 210 -17.67 -16.87 -23.70
N VAL A 211 -17.17 -18.09 -23.81
CA VAL A 211 -16.37 -18.58 -24.93
C VAL A 211 -17.25 -19.48 -25.80
N ALA A 212 -17.36 -19.12 -27.09
CA ALA A 212 -18.13 -19.87 -28.08
C ALA A 212 -17.33 -21.05 -28.64
N ASP A 213 -17.06 -22.03 -27.80
CA ASP A 213 -16.38 -23.27 -28.17
C ASP A 213 -17.33 -24.18 -28.99
N PRO A 214 -16.91 -24.71 -30.16
CA PRO A 214 -17.71 -25.64 -30.96
C PRO A 214 -18.16 -26.90 -30.20
N ALA A 215 -17.44 -27.32 -29.15
CA ALA A 215 -17.81 -28.45 -28.31
C ALA A 215 -18.91 -28.11 -27.28
N GLY A 216 -19.25 -26.82 -27.12
CA GLY A 216 -20.24 -26.31 -26.16
C GLY A 216 -19.72 -25.06 -25.45
N PRO A 217 -20.52 -23.97 -25.36
CA PRO A 217 -20.07 -22.74 -24.72
C PRO A 217 -19.69 -22.92 -23.24
N TRP A 218 -18.68 -22.19 -22.79
CA TRP A 218 -18.21 -22.19 -21.40
C TRP A 218 -17.80 -20.78 -20.95
N GLY A 219 -17.65 -20.53 -19.64
CA GLY A 219 -17.29 -19.21 -19.12
C GLY A 219 -15.79 -19.05 -18.90
N LEU A 220 -15.17 -18.01 -19.46
CA LEU A 220 -13.79 -17.60 -19.18
C LEU A 220 -13.78 -16.59 -18.03
N GLY A 221 -12.84 -16.76 -17.10
CA GLY A 221 -12.40 -15.73 -16.17
C GLY A 221 -10.88 -15.71 -16.07
N ILE A 222 -10.28 -14.55 -16.24
CA ILE A 222 -8.87 -14.30 -15.91
C ILE A 222 -8.84 -13.68 -14.53
N VAL A 223 -8.36 -14.43 -13.54
CA VAL A 223 -8.42 -14.08 -12.12
C VAL A 223 -7.02 -13.73 -11.62
N ARG A 224 -6.95 -12.69 -10.79
CA ARG A 224 -5.73 -12.30 -10.08
C ARG A 224 -5.88 -12.68 -8.60
N ALA A 225 -4.92 -13.42 -8.06
CA ALA A 225 -4.90 -13.87 -6.67
C ALA A 225 -3.47 -14.08 -6.17
N GLU A 226 -3.26 -14.04 -4.86
CA GLU A 226 -1.94 -14.31 -4.26
C GLU A 226 -1.43 -15.73 -4.63
N ASP A 227 -2.33 -16.71 -4.60
CA ASP A 227 -2.04 -18.11 -4.87
C ASP A 227 -3.29 -18.84 -5.42
N GLU A 228 -3.14 -20.14 -5.67
CA GLU A 228 -4.24 -20.97 -6.19
C GLU A 228 -5.40 -21.08 -5.19
N GLN A 229 -5.14 -21.02 -3.89
CA GLN A 229 -6.18 -21.07 -2.86
C GLN A 229 -7.07 -19.82 -2.93
N GLY A 230 -6.48 -18.63 -3.12
CA GLY A 230 -7.24 -17.40 -3.33
C GLY A 230 -8.10 -17.42 -4.61
N ALA A 231 -7.63 -18.08 -5.67
CA ALA A 231 -8.42 -18.29 -6.89
C ALA A 231 -9.56 -19.30 -6.66
N ARG A 232 -9.31 -20.37 -5.90
CA ARG A 232 -10.33 -21.36 -5.49
C ARG A 232 -11.44 -20.70 -4.67
N GLU A 233 -11.10 -19.91 -3.66
CA GLU A 233 -12.09 -19.21 -2.84
C GLU A 233 -12.99 -18.27 -3.66
N LEU A 234 -12.41 -17.56 -4.64
CA LEU A 234 -13.19 -16.68 -5.53
C LEU A 234 -14.17 -17.49 -6.39
N THR A 235 -13.74 -18.64 -6.91
CA THR A 235 -14.56 -19.48 -7.80
C THR A 235 -15.60 -20.31 -7.04
N GLU A 236 -15.30 -20.77 -5.83
CA GLU A 236 -16.25 -21.42 -4.91
C GLU A 236 -17.30 -20.45 -4.35
N ALA A 237 -16.97 -19.16 -4.30
CA ALA A 237 -17.91 -18.11 -3.92
C ALA A 237 -18.90 -17.73 -5.05
N ASP A 238 -18.68 -18.22 -6.27
CA ASP A 238 -19.52 -17.91 -7.43
C ASP A 238 -20.94 -18.47 -7.26
N PRO A 239 -22.00 -17.65 -7.48
CA PRO A 239 -23.38 -18.12 -7.43
C PRO A 239 -23.67 -19.36 -8.28
N ALA A 240 -23.06 -19.47 -9.47
CA ALA A 240 -23.23 -20.63 -10.35
C ALA A 240 -22.76 -21.92 -9.67
N VAL A 241 -21.60 -21.90 -9.01
CA VAL A 241 -21.06 -23.05 -8.27
C VAL A 241 -21.88 -23.33 -7.01
N ARG A 242 -22.19 -22.28 -6.23
CA ARG A 242 -22.97 -22.39 -4.99
C ARG A 242 -24.39 -22.89 -5.18
N SER A 243 -24.95 -22.73 -6.38
CA SER A 243 -26.27 -23.24 -6.72
C SER A 243 -26.40 -24.77 -6.58
N GLY A 244 -25.27 -25.50 -6.65
CA GLY A 244 -25.27 -26.96 -6.65
C GLY A 244 -25.82 -27.58 -7.94
N LEU A 245 -26.10 -26.78 -8.98
CA LEU A 245 -26.68 -27.25 -10.25
C LEU A 245 -25.65 -27.90 -11.21
N GLY A 246 -24.48 -28.31 -10.71
CA GLY A 246 -23.47 -29.03 -11.49
C GLY A 246 -22.45 -28.16 -12.25
N PHE A 247 -22.45 -26.85 -12.02
CA PHE A 247 -21.36 -25.98 -12.47
C PHE A 247 -20.08 -26.28 -11.71
N ARG A 248 -18.94 -26.20 -12.41
CA ARG A 248 -17.62 -26.36 -11.80
C ARG A 248 -16.58 -25.53 -12.51
N TYR A 249 -15.55 -25.12 -11.79
CA TYR A 249 -14.38 -24.48 -12.38
C TYR A 249 -13.24 -25.47 -12.61
N GLU A 250 -12.55 -25.28 -13.73
CA GLU A 250 -11.17 -25.71 -13.91
C GLU A 250 -10.27 -24.47 -13.75
N ILE A 251 -9.28 -24.56 -12.86
CA ILE A 251 -8.41 -23.43 -12.49
C ILE A 251 -6.99 -23.81 -12.89
N LEU A 252 -6.37 -23.00 -13.75
CA LEU A 252 -5.02 -23.23 -14.25
C LEU A 252 -4.18 -21.97 -14.07
N PRO A 253 -3.00 -22.02 -13.44
CA PRO A 253 -2.10 -20.87 -13.36
C PRO A 253 -1.55 -20.53 -14.74
N LEU A 254 -1.49 -19.24 -15.08
CA LEU A 254 -0.72 -18.77 -16.23
C LEU A 254 0.77 -18.79 -15.85
N ILE A 255 1.57 -19.50 -16.64
CA ILE A 255 3.04 -19.56 -16.45
C ILE A 255 3.66 -18.16 -16.59
N THR A 256 3.11 -17.34 -17.48
CA THR A 256 3.47 -15.93 -17.63
C THR A 256 2.24 -15.17 -18.10
N ALA A 257 2.00 -14.01 -17.52
CA ALA A 257 0.92 -13.11 -17.91
C ALA A 257 1.52 -11.74 -18.23
N VAL A 258 1.10 -11.15 -19.35
CA VAL A 258 1.32 -9.74 -19.68
C VAL A 258 -0.03 -9.08 -19.53
N THR A 259 -0.19 -8.24 -18.51
CA THR A 259 -1.46 -7.60 -18.13
C THR A 259 -1.38 -6.11 -18.31
#